data_AF-A0A956E8H1-F1
#
_entry.id   AF-A0A956E8H1-F1
#
_cell.length_a   1.000
_cell.length_b   1.000
_cell.length_c   1.000
_cell.angle_alpha   90.00
_cell.angle_beta   90.00
_cell.angle_gamma   90.00
#
_symmetry.space_group_name_H-M   'P 1'
#
loop_
_entity.id
_entity.type
_entity.pdbx_description
1 polymer ?
#
loop_
_entity_poly.entity_id
_entity_poly.type
_entity_poly.pdbx_seq_one_letter_code
_entity_poly.pdbx_strand_id
1 'polypeptide(L)'
;MKLPLPPKPARKHSWLTLGRAGIVGALAFGAGLFLLGCPGSYELDSDEPCRQAGFAIASRNQACSGDADRANALYERFVDEYACAVSKPTQADFRCAYNVNALDCQRVETLGDDLSGYLAARGCILILQRKDGEPMPLEGLGPDGLNPLTRSRRCADVLWRLAEFESACGDAERPIDLYVLIAADLEPDHRCDEGASEADLASCLTDLNGKRCVDFAIARDLLSATPSCQKLLPKLRAQGTSGAPQ
;
A
#
# COMPACT_ATOMS: atom_id res chain seq x y z
N MET A 1 -3.85 48.88 1.17
CA MET A 1 -4.82 48.88 2.28
C MET A 1 -4.51 47.66 3.15
N LYS A 2 -4.14 47.85 4.42
CA LYS A 2 -3.80 46.75 5.36
C LYS A 2 -5.07 46.36 6.12
N LEU A 3 -5.50 45.10 5.98
CA LEU A 3 -6.61 44.54 6.77
C LEU A 3 -6.10 44.12 8.16
N PRO A 4 -6.85 44.40 9.25
CA PRO A 4 -6.46 43.99 10.59
C PRO A 4 -6.70 42.48 10.79
N LEU A 5 -5.73 41.80 11.40
CA LEU A 5 -5.84 40.40 11.80
C LEU A 5 -6.68 40.26 13.08
N PRO A 6 -7.44 39.16 13.23
CA PRO A 6 -8.24 38.89 14.43
C PRO A 6 -7.36 38.54 15.66
N PRO A 7 -7.84 38.84 16.89
CA PRO A 7 -7.10 38.57 18.12
C PRO A 7 -7.05 37.06 18.44
N LYS A 8 -5.87 36.58 18.87
CA LYS A 8 -5.66 35.21 19.37
C LYS A 8 -6.42 34.96 20.68
N PRO A 9 -7.08 33.80 20.86
CA PRO A 9 -7.66 33.43 22.15
C PRO A 9 -6.58 33.04 23.16
N ALA A 10 -6.66 33.63 24.35
CA ALA A 10 -5.80 33.33 25.49
C ALA A 10 -6.20 31.98 26.14
N ARG A 11 -5.38 30.93 25.95
CA ARG A 11 -5.51 29.67 26.71
C ARG A 11 -4.96 29.88 28.13
N LYS A 12 -5.85 29.92 29.12
CA LYS A 12 -5.49 29.85 30.55
C LYS A 12 -5.17 28.40 30.93
N HIS A 13 -3.90 28.13 31.24
CA HIS A 13 -3.47 26.90 31.89
C HIS A 13 -3.92 26.90 33.35
N SER A 14 -4.90 26.06 33.71
CA SER A 14 -5.13 25.69 35.11
C SER A 14 -4.33 24.43 35.44
N TRP A 15 -3.27 24.64 36.21
CA TRP A 15 -2.53 23.60 36.91
C TRP A 15 -3.38 23.15 38.11
N LEU A 16 -3.88 21.91 38.08
CA LEU A 16 -4.41 21.26 39.28
C LEU A 16 -3.39 20.28 39.82
N THR A 17 -3.02 20.59 41.06
CA THR A 17 -2.06 20.02 41.98
C THR A 17 -2.26 18.53 42.28
N LEU A 18 -1.12 17.85 42.33
CA LEU A 18 -0.75 16.68 43.14
C LEU A 18 -1.69 16.36 44.32
N GLY A 19 -2.21 15.13 44.32
CA GLY A 19 -2.62 14.39 45.52
C GLY A 19 -1.82 13.09 45.61
N ARG A 20 -0.76 13.07 46.43
CA ARG A 20 -0.06 11.85 46.84
C ARG A 20 -0.85 11.20 47.98
N ALA A 21 -1.45 10.04 47.73
CA ALA A 21 -1.90 9.12 48.77
C ALA A 21 -1.26 7.76 48.53
N GLY A 22 -0.37 7.36 49.44
CA GLY A 22 0.30 6.07 49.40
C GLY A 22 -0.65 4.94 49.78
N ILE A 23 -0.55 3.83 49.05
CA ILE A 23 -1.07 2.53 49.48
C ILE A 23 0.07 1.54 49.30
N VAL A 24 0.71 1.25 50.43
CA VAL A 24 1.55 0.07 50.66
C VAL A 24 0.58 -1.06 51.01
N GLY A 25 0.57 -2.17 50.25
CA GLY A 25 -0.28 -3.31 50.60
C GLY A 25 -0.26 -4.47 49.62
N ALA A 26 0.49 -5.52 50.01
CA ALA A 26 0.19 -6.94 49.80
C ALA A 26 0.20 -7.54 48.38
N LEU A 27 1.33 -8.19 48.07
CA LEU A 27 1.42 -9.59 47.67
C LEU A 27 0.09 -10.38 47.63
N ALA A 28 -0.34 -10.74 46.42
CA ALA A 28 -1.11 -11.96 46.18
C ALA A 28 -0.64 -12.58 44.86
N PHE A 29 0.24 -13.56 44.99
CA PHE A 29 0.56 -14.55 43.97
C PHE A 29 -0.73 -15.26 43.54
N GLY A 30 -1.29 -14.85 42.41
CA GLY A 30 -2.47 -15.46 41.79
C GLY A 30 -2.49 -15.32 40.27
N ALA A 31 -1.31 -15.19 39.66
CA ALA A 31 -1.12 -14.92 38.23
C ALA A 31 -0.73 -16.19 37.46
N GLY A 32 -1.55 -17.22 37.54
CA GLY A 32 -1.39 -18.44 36.75
C GLY A 32 -2.75 -18.95 36.31
N LEU A 33 -2.88 -19.31 35.03
CA LEU A 33 -4.05 -19.91 34.37
C LEU A 33 -5.20 -18.98 33.92
N PHE A 34 -4.90 -17.92 33.18
CA PHE A 34 -5.84 -17.40 32.15
C PHE A 34 -5.16 -17.21 30.79
N LEU A 35 -4.24 -18.12 30.43
CA LEU A 35 -3.82 -18.32 29.03
C LEU A 35 -4.73 -19.34 28.32
N LEU A 36 -6.02 -19.37 28.68
CA LEU A 36 -7.04 -19.94 27.81
C LEU A 36 -7.24 -18.93 26.69
N GLY A 37 -6.34 -19.00 25.70
CA GLY A 37 -6.45 -18.23 24.47
C GLY A 37 -7.86 -18.41 23.93
N CYS A 38 -8.64 -17.33 23.89
CA CYS A 38 -9.91 -17.34 23.18
C CYS A 38 -9.60 -17.80 21.75
N PRO A 39 -10.12 -18.96 21.29
CA PRO A 39 -10.13 -19.28 19.88
C PRO A 39 -11.19 -18.39 19.21
N GLY A 40 -11.02 -17.07 19.33
CA GLY A 40 -11.74 -16.11 18.54
C GLY A 40 -11.10 -16.17 17.17
N SER A 41 -11.83 -16.69 16.20
CA SER A 41 -11.61 -16.30 14.82
C SER A 41 -11.68 -14.77 14.80
N TYR A 42 -10.53 -14.10 14.76
CA TYR A 42 -10.47 -12.66 14.62
C TYR A 42 -10.95 -12.36 13.20
N GLU A 43 -12.26 -12.12 13.07
CA GLU A 43 -12.81 -11.51 11.88
C GLU A 43 -12.22 -10.11 11.83
N LEU A 44 -11.32 -9.90 10.87
CA LEU A 44 -10.78 -8.58 10.58
C LEU A 44 -11.93 -7.70 10.10
N ASP A 45 -12.07 -6.54 10.74
CA ASP A 45 -13.05 -5.55 10.34
C ASP A 45 -12.76 -5.09 8.92
N SER A 46 -13.80 -4.94 8.10
CA SER A 46 -13.67 -4.75 6.65
C SER A 46 -12.91 -3.48 6.27
N ASP A 47 -12.98 -2.47 7.12
CA ASP A 47 -12.35 -1.17 6.99
C ASP A 47 -10.99 -1.07 7.72
N GLU A 48 -10.56 -2.13 8.41
CA GLU A 48 -9.28 -2.15 9.14
C GLU A 48 -8.06 -1.84 8.26
N PRO A 49 -7.87 -2.39 7.05
CA PRO A 49 -6.70 -2.05 6.22
C PRO A 49 -6.65 -0.56 5.86
N CYS A 50 -7.81 0.05 5.63
CA CYS A 50 -7.94 1.45 5.29
C CYS A 50 -7.68 2.36 6.50
N ARG A 51 -8.18 1.99 7.69
CA ARG A 51 -7.85 2.68 8.94
C ARG A 51 -6.35 2.62 9.22
N GLN A 52 -5.71 1.47 9.01
CA GLN A 52 -4.27 1.31 9.16
C GLN A 52 -3.48 2.18 8.17
N ALA A 53 -3.98 2.36 6.94
CA ALA A 53 -3.36 3.28 5.97
C ALA A 53 -3.38 4.74 6.48
N GLY A 54 -4.53 5.22 6.94
CA GLY A 54 -4.65 6.56 7.53
C GLY A 54 -3.75 6.73 8.76
N PHE A 55 -3.72 5.72 9.64
CA PHE A 55 -2.87 5.74 10.83
C PHE A 55 -1.37 5.74 10.47
N ALA A 56 -0.97 4.98 9.45
CA ALA A 56 0.40 5.01 8.94
C ALA A 56 0.80 6.41 8.45
N ILE A 57 -0.06 7.11 7.72
CA ILE A 57 0.22 8.49 7.26
C ILE A 57 0.44 9.43 8.44
N ALA A 58 -0.46 9.39 9.42
CA ALA A 58 -0.39 10.24 10.61
C ALA A 58 0.83 9.93 11.48
N SER A 59 1.00 8.67 11.86
CA SER A 59 2.13 8.23 12.68
C SER A 59 3.48 8.52 12.01
N ARG A 60 3.59 8.35 10.69
CA ARG A 60 4.83 8.67 9.97
C ARG A 60 5.11 10.18 9.97
N ASN A 61 4.09 11.00 9.77
CA ASN A 61 4.22 12.46 9.88
C ASN A 61 4.64 12.91 11.27
N GLN A 62 4.03 12.35 12.32
CA GLN A 62 4.41 12.64 13.70
C GLN A 62 5.86 12.22 13.97
N ALA A 63 6.26 11.02 13.54
CA ALA A 63 7.61 10.52 13.76
C ALA A 63 8.69 11.38 13.09
N CYS A 64 8.42 11.90 11.89
CA CYS A 64 9.39 12.70 11.14
C CYS A 64 9.41 14.18 11.52
N SER A 65 8.24 14.78 11.84
CA SER A 65 8.14 16.22 12.12
C SER A 65 8.11 16.57 13.62
N GLY A 66 7.72 15.62 14.48
CA GLY A 66 7.39 15.88 15.88
C GLY A 66 6.07 16.62 16.10
N ASP A 67 5.31 16.93 15.04
CA ASP A 67 4.05 17.69 15.11
C ASP A 67 2.84 16.74 15.19
N ALA A 68 2.38 16.50 16.41
CA ALA A 68 1.24 15.62 16.66
C ALA A 68 -0.10 16.23 16.20
N ASP A 69 -0.26 17.55 16.29
CA ASP A 69 -1.50 18.22 15.89
C ASP A 69 -1.69 18.10 14.37
N ARG A 70 -0.61 18.32 13.62
CA ARG A 70 -0.59 18.12 12.17
C ARG A 70 -0.86 16.67 11.76
N ALA A 71 -0.25 15.70 12.44
CA ALA A 71 -0.48 14.29 12.17
C ALA A 71 -1.94 13.88 12.37
N ASN A 72 -2.58 14.36 13.44
CA ASN A 72 -4.00 14.11 13.69
C ASN A 72 -4.90 14.76 12.63
N ALA A 73 -4.61 16.01 12.24
CA ALA A 73 -5.36 16.68 11.17
C ALA A 73 -5.28 15.93 9.83
N LEU A 74 -4.12 15.32 9.52
CA LEU A 74 -3.95 14.45 8.36
C LEU A 74 -4.81 13.19 8.44
N TYR A 75 -4.87 12.55 9.61
CA TYR A 75 -5.73 11.39 9.84
C TYR A 75 -7.21 11.74 9.68
N GLU A 76 -7.66 12.82 10.30
CA GLU A 76 -9.04 13.30 10.23
C GLU A 76 -9.44 13.56 8.78
N ARG A 77 -8.62 14.30 8.03
CA ARG A 77 -8.88 14.55 6.61
C ARG A 77 -8.89 13.27 5.78
N PHE A 78 -8.00 12.32 6.06
CA PHE A 78 -8.03 11.02 5.40
C PHE A 78 -9.35 10.27 5.66
N VAL A 79 -9.81 10.23 6.91
CA VAL A 79 -11.08 9.59 7.28
C VAL A 79 -12.25 10.32 6.62
N ASP A 80 -12.21 11.64 6.49
CA ASP A 80 -13.28 12.42 5.87
C ASP A 80 -13.36 12.23 4.35
N GLU A 81 -12.23 12.13 3.66
CA GLU A 81 -12.16 12.08 2.20
C GLU A 81 -12.27 10.66 1.62
N TYR A 82 -11.81 9.64 2.34
CA TYR A 82 -11.66 8.28 1.81
C TYR A 82 -12.54 7.26 2.53
N ALA A 83 -12.98 6.24 1.79
CA ALA A 83 -13.68 5.07 2.28
C ALA A 83 -12.94 3.80 1.85
N CYS A 84 -13.18 2.70 2.59
CA CYS A 84 -12.61 1.42 2.24
C CYS A 84 -13.43 0.76 1.11
N ALA A 85 -12.73 0.25 0.10
CA ALA A 85 -13.32 -0.52 -1.00
C ALA A 85 -13.29 -2.04 -0.73
N VAL A 86 -12.55 -2.48 0.30
CA VAL A 86 -12.39 -3.90 0.64
C VAL A 86 -13.53 -4.37 1.53
N SER A 87 -14.17 -5.49 1.16
CA SER A 87 -15.25 -6.09 1.96
C SER A 87 -14.80 -7.30 2.79
N LYS A 88 -13.74 -7.98 2.35
CA LYS A 88 -13.14 -9.14 3.03
C LYS A 88 -11.62 -8.98 3.03
N PRO A 89 -11.06 -8.33 4.05
CA PRO A 89 -9.66 -7.99 4.06
C PRO A 89 -8.78 -9.23 4.16
N THR A 90 -7.69 -9.19 3.40
CA THR A 90 -6.60 -10.16 3.36
C THR A 90 -5.33 -9.49 3.88
N GLN A 91 -4.29 -10.27 4.14
CA GLN A 91 -2.99 -9.71 4.54
C GLN A 91 -2.42 -8.74 3.48
N ALA A 92 -2.72 -8.96 2.20
CA ALA A 92 -2.26 -8.14 1.09
C ALA A 92 -2.81 -6.70 1.13
N ASP A 93 -3.99 -6.50 1.73
CA ASP A 93 -4.66 -5.20 1.82
C ASP A 93 -3.98 -4.24 2.80
N PHE A 94 -3.20 -4.76 3.76
CA PHE A 94 -2.44 -3.95 4.72
C PHE A 94 -1.15 -3.34 4.13
N ARG A 95 -0.82 -3.70 2.88
CA ARG A 95 0.42 -3.28 2.22
C ARG A 95 0.52 -1.77 1.99
N CYS A 96 -0.61 -1.08 1.83
CA CYS A 96 -0.61 0.39 1.77
C CYS A 96 0.00 1.00 3.05
N ALA A 97 -0.48 0.58 4.22
CA ALA A 97 0.02 1.04 5.51
C ALA A 97 1.52 0.72 5.68
N TYR A 98 1.93 -0.49 5.29
CA TYR A 98 3.34 -0.89 5.30
C TYR A 98 4.22 0.03 4.45
N ASN A 99 3.80 0.30 3.21
CA ASN A 99 4.56 1.15 2.28
C ASN A 99 4.63 2.61 2.73
N VAL A 100 3.57 3.15 3.33
CA VAL A 100 3.58 4.49 3.93
C VAL A 100 4.57 4.56 5.10
N ASN A 101 4.59 3.56 5.97
CA ASN A 101 5.54 3.51 7.10
C ASN A 101 7.00 3.39 6.65
N ALA A 102 7.25 2.83 5.47
CA ALA A 102 8.59 2.69 4.90
C ALA A 102 9.14 3.98 4.26
N LEU A 103 8.31 5.03 4.09
CA LEU A 103 8.78 6.32 3.55
C LEU A 103 9.85 6.94 4.45
N ASP A 104 10.96 7.42 3.89
CA ASP A 104 11.93 8.20 4.66
C ASP A 104 11.39 9.59 5.04
N CYS A 105 12.03 10.25 6.02
CA CYS A 105 11.54 11.53 6.51
C CYS A 105 11.72 12.69 5.51
N GLN A 106 12.69 12.60 4.59
CA GLN A 106 12.85 13.60 3.54
C GLN A 106 11.68 13.57 2.56
N ARG A 107 11.19 12.37 2.23
CA ARG A 107 10.00 12.18 1.40
C ARG A 107 8.75 12.63 2.13
N VAL A 108 8.60 12.31 3.41
CA VAL A 108 7.47 12.78 4.25
C VAL A 108 7.44 14.31 4.32
N GLU A 109 8.60 14.97 4.50
CA GLU A 109 8.70 16.43 4.47
C GLU A 109 8.31 17.02 3.11
N THR A 110 8.73 16.38 2.02
CA THR A 110 8.39 16.78 0.64
C THR A 110 6.89 16.67 0.36
N LEU A 111 6.27 15.57 0.77
CA LEU A 111 4.82 15.36 0.60
C LEU A 111 4.01 16.32 1.47
N GLY A 112 4.50 16.57 2.68
CA GLY A 112 3.88 17.47 3.61
C GLY A 112 2.43 17.08 3.92
N ASP A 113 1.48 17.91 3.51
CA ASP A 113 0.05 17.69 3.73
C ASP A 113 -0.65 17.06 2.51
N ASP A 114 0.08 16.68 1.47
CA ASP A 114 -0.50 16.09 0.27
C ASP A 114 -0.87 14.62 0.48
N LEU A 115 -2.12 14.37 0.88
CA LEU A 115 -2.67 13.02 1.02
C LEU A 115 -2.57 12.23 -0.29
N SER A 116 -2.78 12.86 -1.44
CA SER A 116 -2.69 12.20 -2.75
C SER A 116 -1.29 11.63 -2.97
N GLY A 117 -0.26 12.38 -2.60
CA GLY A 117 1.13 11.94 -2.69
C GLY A 117 1.48 10.77 -1.76
N TYR A 118 0.86 10.67 -0.57
CA TYR A 118 0.98 9.46 0.27
C TYR A 118 0.25 8.27 -0.35
N LEU A 119 -0.94 8.49 -0.90
CA LEU A 119 -1.78 7.44 -1.49
C LEU A 119 -1.30 6.99 -2.88
N ALA A 120 -0.38 7.74 -3.49
CA ALA A 120 0.38 7.30 -4.64
C ALA A 120 1.39 6.18 -4.28
N ALA A 121 1.63 5.90 -2.99
CA ALA A 121 2.40 4.74 -2.57
C ALA A 121 1.74 3.43 -3.05
N ARG A 122 2.59 2.44 -3.37
CA ARG A 122 2.13 1.16 -3.96
C ARG A 122 1.04 0.52 -3.07
N GLY A 123 -0.06 0.09 -3.70
CA GLY A 123 -1.12 -0.69 -3.03
C GLY A 123 -2.26 0.10 -2.40
N CYS A 124 -2.14 1.42 -2.19
CA CYS A 124 -3.22 2.21 -1.59
C CYS A 124 -4.45 2.37 -2.49
N ILE A 125 -4.25 2.50 -3.80
CA ILE A 125 -5.34 2.59 -4.78
C ILE A 125 -6.23 1.33 -4.85
N LEU A 126 -5.74 0.20 -4.34
CA LEU A 126 -6.47 -1.07 -4.39
C LEU A 126 -7.49 -1.19 -3.26
N ILE A 127 -7.28 -0.47 -2.16
CA ILE A 127 -8.10 -0.60 -0.95
C ILE A 127 -8.96 0.63 -0.68
N LEU A 128 -8.68 1.77 -1.33
CA LEU A 128 -9.34 3.05 -1.09
C LEU A 128 -10.19 3.51 -2.26
N GLN A 129 -11.29 4.18 -1.93
CA GLN A 129 -12.10 4.97 -2.85
C GLN A 129 -12.41 6.33 -2.21
N ARG A 130 -12.55 7.38 -3.03
CA ARG A 130 -13.00 8.68 -2.50
C ARG A 130 -14.49 8.63 -2.18
N LYS A 131 -14.89 9.29 -1.10
CA LYS A 131 -16.29 9.37 -0.66
C LYS A 131 -17.14 10.27 -1.56
N ASP A 132 -16.54 11.25 -2.22
CA ASP A 132 -17.21 12.14 -3.18
C ASP A 132 -17.47 11.49 -4.54
N GLY A 133 -16.99 10.25 -4.75
CA GLY A 133 -17.15 9.52 -6.01
C GLY A 133 -16.17 9.94 -7.10
N GLU A 134 -15.31 10.92 -6.85
CA GLU A 134 -14.25 11.29 -7.79
C GLU A 134 -13.20 10.17 -7.87
N PRO A 135 -12.50 10.03 -9.01
CA PRO A 135 -11.38 9.10 -9.09
C PRO A 135 -10.27 9.50 -8.11
N MET A 136 -9.53 8.52 -7.61
CA MET A 136 -8.35 8.76 -6.76
C MET A 136 -7.39 9.71 -7.48
N PRO A 137 -6.93 10.80 -6.83
CA PRO A 137 -5.99 11.73 -7.42
C PRO A 137 -4.66 11.00 -7.63
N LEU A 138 -4.28 10.85 -8.91
CA LEU A 138 -3.00 10.27 -9.31
C LEU A 138 -1.90 11.34 -9.51
N GLU A 139 -2.22 12.60 -9.18
CA GLU A 139 -1.34 13.75 -9.32
C GLU A 139 -0.36 13.79 -8.14
N GLY A 140 0.96 13.79 -8.42
CA GLY A 140 2.01 13.78 -7.39
C GLY A 140 3.24 12.90 -7.70
N LEU A 141 3.24 12.18 -8.83
CA LEU A 141 4.32 11.26 -9.23
C LEU A 141 5.46 11.90 -10.06
N GLY A 142 5.58 13.25 -10.08
CA GLY A 142 6.69 13.97 -10.71
C GLY A 142 6.38 14.62 -12.07
N PRO A 143 7.26 15.51 -12.57
CA PRO A 143 7.03 16.38 -13.74
C PRO A 143 6.88 15.65 -15.07
N ASP A 144 7.19 14.35 -15.12
CA ASP A 144 7.02 13.56 -16.34
C ASP A 144 5.58 13.09 -16.55
N GLY A 145 4.65 13.30 -15.60
CA GLY A 145 3.19 13.14 -15.77
C GLY A 145 2.70 11.75 -16.22
N LEU A 146 3.63 10.82 -16.39
CA LEU A 146 3.43 9.49 -16.91
C LEU A 146 3.52 8.58 -15.72
N ASN A 147 2.39 8.43 -15.04
CA ASN A 147 2.25 7.46 -14.01
C ASN A 147 2.67 6.10 -14.61
N PRO A 148 3.73 5.45 -14.08
CA PRO A 148 4.08 4.12 -14.52
C PRO A 148 2.89 3.20 -14.32
N LEU A 149 1.89 3.46 -13.49
CA LEU A 149 0.62 2.72 -13.37
C LEU A 149 -0.52 3.15 -14.31
N THR A 150 -0.47 4.29 -15.03
CA THR A 150 -1.40 4.56 -16.15
C THR A 150 -0.82 4.15 -17.49
N ARG A 151 0.51 4.25 -17.69
CA ARG A 151 1.22 3.55 -18.78
C ARG A 151 1.30 2.04 -18.54
N SER A 152 1.53 1.62 -17.29
CA SER A 152 1.39 0.24 -16.87
C SER A 152 0.00 -0.12 -16.40
N ARG A 153 -1.09 0.64 -16.62
CA ARG A 153 -2.42 0.08 -16.26
C ARG A 153 -2.62 -1.27 -16.95
N ARG A 154 -2.12 -1.35 -18.18
CA ARG A 154 -2.07 -2.53 -19.04
C ARG A 154 -1.10 -3.61 -18.55
N CYS A 155 0.13 -3.23 -18.14
CA CYS A 155 1.09 -4.19 -17.59
C CYS A 155 0.69 -4.63 -16.17
N ALA A 156 0.24 -3.72 -15.32
CA ALA A 156 -0.42 -3.95 -14.04
C ALA A 156 -1.61 -4.90 -14.17
N ASP A 157 -2.45 -4.83 -15.20
CA ASP A 157 -3.52 -5.82 -15.42
C ASP A 157 -2.94 -7.23 -15.65
N VAL A 158 -1.87 -7.36 -16.44
CA VAL A 158 -1.16 -8.64 -16.63
C VAL A 158 -0.49 -9.11 -15.35
N LEU A 159 0.21 -8.24 -14.64
CA LEU A 159 0.85 -8.54 -13.35
C LEU A 159 -0.17 -8.92 -12.29
N TRP A 160 -1.31 -8.25 -12.30
CA TRP A 160 -2.43 -8.52 -11.42
C TRP A 160 -3.02 -9.90 -11.70
N ARG A 161 -3.24 -10.25 -12.97
CA ARG A 161 -3.70 -11.60 -13.34
C ARG A 161 -2.68 -12.68 -13.05
N LEU A 162 -1.38 -12.39 -13.19
CA LEU A 162 -0.34 -13.32 -12.77
C LEU A 162 -0.31 -13.50 -11.26
N ALA A 163 -0.47 -12.43 -10.49
CA ALA A 163 -0.54 -12.48 -9.04
C ALA A 163 -1.78 -13.23 -8.55
N GLU A 164 -2.94 -13.02 -9.16
CA GLU A 164 -4.16 -13.79 -8.89
C GLU A 164 -3.99 -15.26 -9.26
N PHE A 165 -3.38 -15.56 -10.41
CA PHE A 165 -3.07 -16.93 -10.81
C PHE A 165 -2.14 -17.58 -9.78
N GLU A 166 -1.03 -16.95 -9.38
CA GLU A 166 -0.16 -17.52 -8.34
C GLU A 166 -0.87 -17.67 -6.99
N SER A 167 -1.68 -16.69 -6.59
CA SER A 167 -2.47 -16.80 -5.37
C SER A 167 -3.49 -17.93 -5.41
N ALA A 168 -4.03 -18.25 -6.59
CA ALA A 168 -4.96 -19.37 -6.77
C ALA A 168 -4.22 -20.72 -6.89
N CYS A 169 -2.94 -20.71 -7.28
CA CYS A 169 -2.19 -21.89 -7.66
C CYS A 169 -1.07 -22.30 -6.68
N GLY A 170 -0.65 -21.42 -5.77
CA GLY A 170 0.42 -21.67 -4.80
C GLY A 170 -0.08 -21.85 -3.36
N ASP A 171 0.65 -22.64 -2.57
CA ASP A 171 0.61 -22.60 -1.11
C ASP A 171 0.79 -21.15 -0.63
N ALA A 172 0.01 -20.73 0.37
CA ALA A 172 -0.15 -19.35 0.84
C ALA A 172 1.15 -18.60 1.27
N GLU A 173 2.33 -19.22 1.18
CA GLU A 173 3.59 -18.70 1.70
C GLU A 173 4.49 -17.97 0.67
N ARG A 174 4.21 -18.01 -0.64
CA ARG A 174 5.12 -17.47 -1.68
C ARG A 174 4.59 -16.51 -2.77
N PRO A 175 3.35 -15.99 -2.78
CA PRO A 175 2.86 -15.14 -3.88
C PRO A 175 3.55 -13.75 -3.97
N ILE A 176 4.39 -13.38 -3.01
CA ILE A 176 4.96 -12.03 -2.89
C ILE A 176 6.27 -11.89 -3.66
N ASP A 177 7.12 -12.92 -3.70
CA ASP A 177 8.45 -12.81 -4.29
C ASP A 177 8.40 -12.57 -5.80
N LEU A 178 7.43 -13.16 -6.51
CA LEU A 178 7.29 -12.94 -7.95
C LEU A 178 6.66 -11.58 -8.28
N TYR A 179 5.69 -11.12 -7.50
CA TYR A 179 5.15 -9.76 -7.66
C TYR A 179 6.23 -8.70 -7.40
N VAL A 180 7.07 -8.91 -6.38
CA VAL A 180 8.21 -8.04 -6.08
C VAL A 180 9.28 -8.13 -7.17
N LEU A 181 9.63 -9.33 -7.65
CA LEU A 181 10.59 -9.50 -8.74
C LEU A 181 10.11 -8.86 -10.05
N ILE A 182 8.85 -9.08 -10.45
CA ILE A 182 8.35 -8.51 -11.71
C ILE A 182 8.09 -7.00 -11.55
N ALA A 183 7.63 -6.53 -10.39
CA ALA A 183 7.46 -5.09 -10.15
C ALA A 183 8.78 -4.33 -9.85
N ALA A 184 9.88 -5.06 -9.55
CA ALA A 184 11.24 -4.53 -9.46
C ALA A 184 11.94 -4.54 -10.83
N ASP A 185 11.72 -5.57 -11.66
CA ASP A 185 12.18 -5.60 -13.07
C ASP A 185 11.45 -4.57 -13.96
N LEU A 186 10.37 -3.96 -13.46
CA LEU A 186 9.58 -2.93 -14.13
C LEU A 186 9.80 -1.52 -13.54
N GLU A 187 10.99 -1.24 -13.00
CA GLU A 187 11.40 0.09 -12.52
C GLU A 187 11.26 1.21 -13.59
N PRO A 188 11.30 2.52 -13.20
CA PRO A 188 10.90 3.65 -14.05
C PRO A 188 11.58 3.75 -15.42
N ASP A 189 12.78 3.18 -15.57
CA ASP A 189 13.52 3.16 -16.85
C ASP A 189 13.09 2.03 -17.80
N HIS A 190 12.26 1.09 -17.34
CA HIS A 190 12.02 -0.20 -18.00
C HIS A 190 10.63 -0.20 -18.65
N ARG A 191 10.60 0.20 -19.92
CA ARG A 191 9.38 0.44 -20.69
C ARG A 191 8.73 -0.88 -21.14
N CYS A 192 7.57 -1.20 -20.58
CA CYS A 192 6.60 -2.08 -21.26
C CYS A 192 6.22 -1.56 -22.68
N ASP A 193 6.45 -0.27 -22.95
CA ASP A 193 5.97 0.44 -24.14
C ASP A 193 6.73 0.18 -25.45
N GLU A 194 7.98 -0.32 -25.44
CA GLU A 194 8.75 -0.41 -26.68
C GLU A 194 8.43 -1.67 -27.50
N GLY A 195 7.15 -1.94 -27.78
CA GLY A 195 6.72 -2.84 -28.86
C GLY A 195 5.75 -3.97 -28.52
N ALA A 196 5.06 -3.95 -27.37
CA ALA A 196 3.90 -4.82 -27.16
C ALA A 196 2.63 -4.04 -27.55
N SER A 197 1.86 -4.56 -28.51
CA SER A 197 0.60 -3.90 -28.91
C SER A 197 -0.52 -4.19 -27.92
N GLU A 198 -1.58 -3.38 -27.96
CA GLU A 198 -2.81 -3.62 -27.19
C GLU A 198 -3.43 -4.99 -27.50
N ALA A 199 -3.30 -5.45 -28.74
CA ALA A 199 -3.73 -6.77 -29.16
C ALA A 199 -2.89 -7.88 -28.53
N ASP A 200 -1.58 -7.68 -28.34
CA ASP A 200 -0.70 -8.68 -27.70
C ASP A 200 -1.03 -8.82 -26.21
N LEU A 201 -1.30 -7.70 -25.53
CA LEU A 201 -1.76 -7.67 -24.13
C LEU A 201 -3.13 -8.34 -23.95
N ALA A 202 -4.11 -7.98 -24.77
CA ALA A 202 -5.45 -8.58 -24.73
C ALA A 202 -5.41 -10.08 -25.05
N SER A 203 -4.58 -10.49 -26.01
CA SER A 203 -4.38 -11.90 -26.34
C SER A 203 -3.71 -12.67 -25.20
N CYS A 204 -2.71 -12.10 -24.53
CA CYS A 204 -2.08 -12.71 -23.37
C CYS A 204 -3.08 -12.88 -22.21
N LEU A 205 -3.84 -11.84 -21.86
CA LEU A 205 -4.87 -11.91 -20.82
C LEU A 205 -5.96 -12.94 -21.14
N THR A 206 -6.39 -13.02 -22.40
CA THR A 206 -7.38 -14.01 -22.85
C THR A 206 -6.85 -15.44 -22.69
N ASP A 207 -5.60 -15.68 -23.08
CA ASP A 207 -4.99 -17.01 -22.96
C ASP A 207 -4.75 -17.40 -21.50
N LEU A 208 -4.36 -16.44 -20.64
CA LEU A 208 -4.16 -16.67 -19.20
C LEU A 208 -5.47 -17.04 -18.49
N ASN A 209 -6.59 -16.42 -18.85
CA ASN A 209 -7.91 -16.70 -18.26
C ASN A 209 -8.38 -18.16 -18.47
N GLY A 210 -7.83 -18.87 -19.46
CA GLY A 210 -8.15 -20.27 -19.74
C GLY A 210 -7.25 -21.30 -19.05
N LYS A 211 -6.24 -20.86 -18.29
CA LYS A 211 -5.22 -21.77 -17.70
C LYS A 211 -5.62 -22.19 -16.29
N ARG A 212 -5.27 -23.42 -15.92
CA ARG A 212 -5.51 -23.96 -14.58
C ARG A 212 -4.20 -24.17 -13.85
N CYS A 213 -4.27 -24.16 -12.52
CA CYS A 213 -3.12 -24.32 -11.65
C CYS A 213 -2.37 -25.63 -11.81
N VAL A 214 -3.08 -26.70 -12.17
CA VAL A 214 -2.47 -28.03 -12.38
C VAL A 214 -1.49 -28.08 -13.55
N ASP A 215 -1.53 -27.08 -14.42
CA ASP A 215 -0.76 -27.06 -15.67
C ASP A 215 0.60 -26.35 -15.49
N PHE A 216 0.83 -25.62 -14.38
CA PHE A 216 2.05 -24.79 -14.18
C PHE A 216 2.48 -24.70 -12.71
N ALA A 217 3.79 -24.83 -12.46
CA ALA A 217 4.35 -24.78 -11.09
C ALA A 217 4.63 -23.36 -10.58
N ILE A 218 4.87 -22.39 -11.47
CA ILE A 218 5.13 -20.96 -11.16
C ILE A 218 4.62 -20.08 -12.30
N ALA A 219 4.23 -18.82 -12.04
CA ALA A 219 3.65 -17.96 -13.10
C ALA A 219 4.64 -17.59 -14.21
N ARG A 220 5.95 -17.66 -13.94
CA ARG A 220 6.97 -17.53 -14.99
C ARG A 220 6.84 -18.64 -16.05
N ASP A 221 6.55 -19.87 -15.62
CA ASP A 221 6.41 -21.01 -16.53
C ASP A 221 5.13 -20.86 -17.35
N LEU A 222 4.04 -20.40 -16.72
CA LEU A 222 2.79 -20.03 -17.39
C LEU A 222 3.01 -18.98 -18.49
N LEU A 223 3.70 -17.88 -18.19
CA LEU A 223 4.03 -16.85 -19.18
C LEU A 223 4.87 -17.42 -20.31
N SER A 224 5.86 -18.25 -19.99
CA SER A 224 6.77 -18.83 -20.98
C SER A 224 6.12 -19.91 -21.85
N ALA A 225 5.10 -20.58 -21.33
CA ALA A 225 4.34 -21.60 -22.04
C ALA A 225 3.12 -21.04 -22.78
N THR A 226 2.78 -19.77 -22.58
CA THR A 226 1.64 -19.10 -23.23
C THR A 226 2.16 -18.27 -24.42
N PRO A 227 1.96 -18.71 -25.68
CA PRO A 227 2.61 -18.09 -26.84
C PRO A 227 2.27 -16.61 -27.05
N SER A 228 1.05 -16.19 -26.70
CA SER A 228 0.65 -14.77 -26.74
C SER A 228 1.42 -13.93 -25.72
N CYS A 229 1.69 -14.48 -24.53
CA CYS A 229 2.48 -13.84 -23.49
C CYS A 229 3.99 -13.88 -23.77
N GLN A 230 4.47 -14.80 -24.62
CA GLN A 230 5.87 -14.83 -25.01
C GLN A 230 6.31 -13.55 -25.72
N LYS A 231 5.42 -12.79 -26.37
CA LYS A 231 5.78 -11.48 -26.93
C LYS A 231 6.14 -10.44 -25.87
N LEU A 232 5.77 -10.68 -24.62
CA LEU A 232 6.07 -9.85 -23.46
C LEU A 232 7.40 -10.26 -22.78
N LEU A 233 7.90 -11.49 -23.00
CA LEU A 233 9.02 -12.10 -22.26
C LEU A 233 10.46 -11.77 -22.71
N PRO A 234 10.81 -11.69 -24.02
CA PRO A 234 12.15 -11.35 -24.48
C PRO A 234 12.70 -10.04 -23.92
N LYS A 235 11.81 -9.14 -23.52
CA LYS A 235 12.14 -7.85 -22.89
C LYS A 235 12.43 -7.95 -21.40
N LEU A 236 11.87 -8.95 -20.71
CA LEU A 236 12.15 -9.24 -19.31
C LEU A 236 13.49 -9.97 -19.14
N ARG A 237 13.87 -10.85 -20.07
CA ARG A 237 15.14 -11.63 -19.98
C ARG A 237 16.41 -10.87 -20.37
N ALA A 238 16.33 -9.90 -21.29
CA ALA A 238 17.52 -9.24 -21.83
C ALA A 238 18.23 -8.29 -20.84
N GLN A 239 17.63 -7.98 -19.70
CA GLN A 239 18.08 -6.90 -18.81
C GLN A 239 18.56 -7.38 -17.43
N GLY A 240 18.31 -8.64 -17.05
CA GLY A 240 18.78 -9.25 -15.80
C GLY A 240 20.25 -9.73 -15.79
N THR A 241 21.01 -9.56 -16.89
CA THR A 241 22.41 -10.02 -17.00
C THR A 241 23.44 -8.89 -17.04
N SER A 242 23.01 -7.63 -16.90
CA SER A 242 23.89 -6.45 -17.00
C SER A 242 24.17 -5.87 -15.61
N GLY A 243 25.05 -6.50 -14.81
CA GLY A 243 25.48 -5.87 -13.55
C GLY A 243 26.15 -6.69 -12.46
N ALA A 244 26.70 -7.88 -12.74
CA ALA A 244 27.66 -8.47 -11.80
C ALA A 244 29.07 -7.89 -12.12
N PRO A 245 29.68 -7.07 -11.25
CA PRO A 245 31.06 -6.66 -11.44
C PRO A 245 31.96 -7.91 -11.34
N GLN A 246 32.84 -8.07 -12.32
CA GLN A 246 33.96 -9.02 -12.24
C GLN A 246 35.05 -8.46 -11.32
#